data_AF-A0A133V0B1-F1
#
_entry.id   AF-A0A133V0B1-F1
#
_cell.length_a   1.000
_cell.length_b   1.000
_cell.length_c   1.000
_cell.angle_alpha   90.00
_cell.angle_beta   90.00
_cell.angle_gamma   90.00
#
_symmetry.space_group_name_H-M   'P 1'
#
loop_
_entity.id
_entity.type
_entity.pdbx_description
1 polymer ?
#
loop_
_entity_poly.entity_id
_entity_poly.type
_entity_poly.pdbx_seq_one_letter_code
_entity_poly.pdbx_strand_id
1 'polypeptide(L)'
;MSRISRRGINYVIKYEKEKGREPIDVSKSDSHIGFDVISTGEKEARTIEVKATESETGIPDAFSTEFTRDMKFVASHLYIWSDFSTKKQSFV
;
A
#
# COMPACT_ATOMS: atom_id res chain seq x y z
N MET A 1 -11.42 -5.77 1.59
CA MET A 1 -10.55 -4.83 0.83
C MET A 1 -11.35 -4.07 -0.23
N SER A 2 -11.17 -2.75 -0.31
CA SER A 2 -11.87 -1.89 -1.28
C SER A 2 -11.30 -1.98 -2.70
N ARG A 3 -12.06 -1.49 -3.70
CA ARG A 3 -11.56 -1.38 -5.09
C ARG A 3 -10.33 -0.47 -5.19
N ILE A 4 -10.32 0.64 -4.44
CA ILE A 4 -9.21 1.61 -4.49
C ILE A 4 -7.95 1.04 -3.86
N SER A 5 -8.06 0.35 -2.72
CA SER A 5 -6.94 -0.37 -2.08
C SER A 5 -6.29 -1.36 -3.04
N ARG A 6 -7.11 -2.17 -3.75
CA ARG A 6 -6.59 -3.12 -4.75
C ARG A 6 -5.84 -2.43 -5.89
N ARG A 7 -6.31 -1.27 -6.35
CA ARG A 7 -5.62 -0.50 -7.40
C ARG A 7 -4.28 0.05 -6.90
N GLY A 8 -4.26 0.57 -5.67
CA GLY A 8 -3.03 1.04 -5.03
C GLY A 8 -1.99 -0.08 -4.89
N ILE A 9 -2.39 -1.23 -4.36
CA ILE A 9 -1.51 -2.40 -4.23
C ILE A 9 -0.94 -2.82 -5.58
N ASN A 10 -1.79 -2.94 -6.61
CA ASN A 10 -1.35 -3.29 -7.96
C ASN A 10 -0.33 -2.29 -8.52
N TYR A 11 -0.52 -0.99 -8.24
CA TYR A 11 0.43 0.05 -8.65
C TYR A 11 1.77 -0.11 -7.91
N VAL A 12 1.75 -0.33 -6.60
CA VAL A 12 2.96 -0.55 -5.78
C VAL A 12 3.72 -1.78 -6.25
N ILE A 13 3.03 -2.89 -6.53
CA ILE A 13 3.66 -4.10 -7.10
C ILE A 13 4.32 -3.80 -8.44
N LYS A 14 3.64 -3.07 -9.32
CA LYS A 14 4.23 -2.68 -10.61
C LYS A 14 5.46 -1.79 -10.41
N TYR A 15 5.37 -0.80 -9.54
CA TYR A 15 6.47 0.12 -9.22
C TYR A 15 7.69 -0.63 -8.67
N GLU A 16 7.50 -1.49 -7.68
CA GLU A 16 8.61 -2.26 -7.08
C GLU A 16 9.26 -3.19 -8.11
N LYS A 17 8.48 -3.81 -9.02
CA LYS A 17 9.04 -4.57 -10.17
C LYS A 17 9.89 -3.70 -11.09
N GLU A 18 9.42 -2.51 -11.43
CA GLU A 18 10.17 -1.54 -12.26
C GLU A 18 11.47 -1.06 -11.56
N LYS A 19 11.55 -1.18 -10.23
CA LYS A 19 12.77 -0.95 -9.44
C LYS A 19 13.67 -2.18 -9.32
N GLY A 20 13.39 -3.25 -10.06
CA GLY A 20 14.20 -4.48 -10.05
C GLY A 20 14.00 -5.34 -8.81
N ARG A 21 12.82 -5.25 -8.18
CA ARG A 21 12.46 -6.05 -7.00
C ARG A 21 11.42 -7.11 -7.36
N GLU A 22 11.19 -8.04 -6.43
CA GLU A 22 10.23 -9.14 -6.55
C GLU A 22 9.09 -8.98 -5.52
N PRO A 23 8.09 -8.13 -5.82
CA PRO A 23 6.94 -7.90 -4.95
C PRO A 23 5.83 -8.95 -5.12
N ILE A 24 5.24 -9.34 -3.99
CA ILE A 24 4.15 -10.30 -3.85
C ILE A 24 3.02 -9.67 -3.03
N ASP A 25 1.79 -9.76 -3.53
CA ASP A 25 0.57 -9.37 -2.79
C ASP A 25 0.29 -10.39 -1.67
N VAL A 26 0.28 -9.93 -0.43
CA VAL A 26 -0.08 -10.72 0.76
C VAL A 26 -1.27 -10.12 1.52
N SER A 27 -1.96 -9.12 0.95
CA SER A 27 -3.08 -8.39 1.58
C SER A 27 -4.28 -9.25 1.98
N LYS A 28 -4.35 -10.50 1.51
CA LYS A 28 -5.38 -11.49 1.83
C LYS A 28 -4.85 -12.69 2.61
N SER A 29 -3.60 -12.65 3.04
CA SER A 29 -2.97 -13.76 3.74
C SER A 29 -3.34 -13.76 5.21
N ASP A 30 -3.79 -14.90 5.73
CA ASP A 30 -4.07 -15.06 7.16
C ASP A 30 -2.79 -15.10 8.01
N SER A 31 -1.62 -15.31 7.38
CA SER A 31 -0.32 -15.39 8.05
C SER A 31 0.53 -14.11 7.95
N HIS A 32 0.11 -13.12 7.17
CA HIS A 32 0.82 -11.85 6.99
C HIS A 32 -0.12 -10.69 7.36
N ILE A 33 -0.07 -10.27 8.62
CA ILE A 33 -0.94 -9.24 9.19
C ILE A 33 -0.15 -7.94 9.35
N GLY A 34 -0.77 -6.81 9.00
CA GLY A 34 -0.23 -5.46 9.22
C GLY A 34 0.59 -4.88 8.07
N PHE A 35 0.56 -5.52 6.89
CA PHE A 35 1.10 -5.01 5.63
C PHE A 35 0.45 -5.74 4.44
N ASP A 36 0.49 -5.12 3.26
CA ASP A 36 -0.15 -5.62 2.05
C ASP A 36 0.80 -6.35 1.09
N VAL A 37 2.09 -5.97 1.07
CA VAL A 37 3.06 -6.46 0.08
C VAL A 37 4.38 -6.85 0.75
N ILE A 38 4.96 -7.97 0.28
CA ILE A 38 6.37 -8.31 0.54
C ILE A 38 7.14 -8.05 -0.75
N SER A 39 8.21 -7.27 -0.68
CA SER A 39 9.06 -6.97 -1.82
C SER A 39 10.51 -7.32 -1.53
N THR A 40 11.04 -8.32 -2.23
CA THR A 40 12.42 -8.79 -2.06
C THR A 40 13.34 -8.13 -3.09
N GLY A 41 14.49 -7.64 -2.66
CA GLY A 41 15.58 -7.21 -3.53
C GLY A 41 16.90 -7.81 -3.08
N GLU A 42 17.98 -7.54 -3.81
CA GLU A 42 19.29 -8.18 -3.56
C GLU A 42 19.83 -8.02 -2.14
N LYS A 43 19.52 -6.90 -1.48
CA LYS A 43 20.08 -6.55 -0.15
C LYS A 43 19.09 -6.65 1.00
N GLU A 44 17.79 -6.56 0.72
CA GLU A 44 16.76 -6.48 1.75
C GLU A 44 15.40 -6.94 1.24
N ALA A 45 14.59 -7.46 2.17
CA ALA A 45 13.15 -7.64 1.99
C ALA A 45 12.40 -6.50 2.68
N ARG A 46 11.34 -6.01 2.05
CA ARG A 46 10.46 -4.96 2.56
C ARG A 46 9.07 -5.52 2.80
N THR A 47 8.52 -5.28 3.99
CA THR A 47 7.09 -5.35 4.24
C THR A 47 6.50 -3.96 3.98
N ILE A 48 5.46 -3.87 3.16
CA ILE A 48 4.89 -2.61 2.67
C ILE A 48 3.40 -2.58 2.95
N GLU A 49 2.94 -1.57 3.67
CA GLU A 49 1.53 -1.21 3.82
C GLU A 49 1.14 -0.18 2.75
N VAL A 50 -0.05 -0.31 2.14
CA VAL A 50 -0.51 0.58 1.08
C VAL A 50 -1.78 1.33 1.46
N LYS A 51 -1.68 2.65 1.58
CA LYS A 51 -2.83 3.53 1.78
C LYS A 51 -3.23 4.18 0.47
N ALA A 52 -4.39 3.79 -0.04
CA ALA A 52 -4.92 4.25 -1.32
C ALA A 52 -6.12 5.17 -1.14
N THR A 53 -6.18 6.28 -1.88
CA THR A 53 -7.28 7.26 -1.83
C THR A 53 -7.65 7.80 -3.23
N GLU A 54 -8.92 8.12 -3.44
CA GLU A 54 -9.39 8.89 -4.62
C GLU A 54 -9.65 10.37 -4.26
N SER A 55 -9.45 10.74 -2.99
CA SER A 55 -9.70 12.07 -2.48
C SER A 55 -8.43 12.89 -2.41
N GLU A 56 -8.50 14.15 -2.86
CA GLU A 56 -7.43 15.15 -2.72
C GLU A 56 -7.10 15.45 -1.25
N THR A 57 -8.01 15.12 -0.33
CA THR A 57 -7.83 15.26 1.11
C THR A 57 -8.11 13.95 1.83
N GLY A 58 -7.25 13.58 2.78
CA GLY A 58 -7.45 12.39 3.60
C GLY A 58 -6.77 11.16 3.03
N ILE A 59 -5.80 10.66 3.77
CA ILE A 59 -5.24 9.32 3.62
C ILE A 59 -6.01 8.43 4.61
N PRO A 60 -6.44 7.22 4.24
CA PRO A 60 -7.10 6.33 5.18
C PRO A 60 -6.25 6.12 6.44
N ASP A 61 -6.91 6.15 7.59
CA ASP A 61 -6.26 5.89 8.87
C ASP A 61 -5.67 4.47 8.90
N ALA A 62 -4.63 4.31 9.71
CA ALA A 62 -4.01 3.02 9.96
C ALA A 62 -4.90 2.15 10.87
N PHE A 63 -4.97 0.85 10.57
CA PHE A 63 -5.65 -0.12 11.43
C PHE A 63 -4.76 -0.51 12.62
N SER A 64 -5.37 -0.95 13.72
CA SER A 64 -4.62 -1.40 14.91
C SER A 64 -3.67 -2.57 14.61
N THR A 65 -4.00 -3.40 13.62
CA THR A 65 -3.17 -4.51 13.14
C THR A 65 -1.87 -4.08 12.48
N GLU A 66 -1.75 -2.81 12.08
CA GLU A 66 -0.53 -2.25 11.49
C GLU A 66 0.47 -1.78 12.53
N PHE A 67 0.13 -1.88 13.81
CA PHE A 67 1.03 -1.57 14.91
C PHE A 67 1.20 -2.77 15.84
N THR A 68 2.42 -2.93 16.35
CA THR A 68 2.67 -3.83 17.48
C THR A 68 2.04 -3.28 18.75
N ARG A 69 1.98 -4.11 19.80
CA ARG A 69 1.52 -3.68 21.13
C ARG A 69 2.33 -2.50 21.71
N ASP A 70 3.58 -2.37 21.29
CA ASP A 70 4.48 -1.26 21.68
C ASP A 70 4.36 -0.05 20.74
N MET A 71 3.28 0.03 19.95
CA MET A 71 2.99 1.11 19.02
C MET A 71 4.03 1.30 17.89
N LYS A 72 4.76 0.23 17.54
CA LYS A 72 5.69 0.25 16.39
C LYS A 72 4.94 -0.18 15.13
N PHE A 73 5.15 0.54 14.04
CA PHE A 73 4.59 0.15 12.75
C PHE A 73 5.16 -1.20 12.31
N VAL A 74 4.29 -2.14 11.92
CA VAL A 74 4.66 -3.52 11.56
C VAL A 74 5.35 -3.55 10.20
N ALA A 75 4.85 -2.77 9.24
CA ALA A 75 5.48 -2.66 7.94
C ALA A 75 6.78 -1.87 8.03
N SER A 76 7.79 -2.28 7.26
CA SER A 76 9.03 -1.52 7.11
C SER A 76 8.84 -0.23 6.30
N HIS A 77 7.82 -0.20 5.45
CA HIS A 77 7.56 0.89 4.51
C HIS A 77 6.06 1.17 4.42
N LEU A 78 5.73 2.44 4.19
CA LEU A 78 4.38 2.91 3.93
C LEU A 78 4.34 3.58 2.55
N TYR A 79 3.47 3.08 1.68
CA TYR A 79 3.23 3.69 0.37
C TYR A 79 1.86 4.35 0.37
N ILE A 80 1.82 5.63 0.01
CA ILE A 80 0.58 6.38 -0.19
C ILE A 80 0.36 6.51 -1.69
N TRP A 81 -0.79 6.06 -2.17
CA TRP A 81 -1.15 6.14 -3.58
C TRP A 81 -2.49 6.87 -3.75
N SER A 82 -2.50 7.86 -4.63
CA SER A 82 -3.69 8.67 -4.90
C SER A 82 -4.07 8.62 -6.37
N ASP A 83 -5.35 8.42 -6.64
CA ASP A 83 -5.91 8.53 -7.98
C ASP A 83 -6.90 9.70 -8.07
N PHE A 84 -6.42 10.84 -8.59
CA PHE A 84 -7.24 12.03 -8.80
C PHE A 84 -7.89 12.09 -10.20
N SER A 85 -7.70 11.06 -11.03
CA SER A 85 -8.15 11.08 -12.43
C SER A 85 -9.67 11.08 -12.61
N THR A 86 -10.44 10.80 -11.54
CA THR A 86 -11.90 10.76 -11.57
C THR A 86 -12.56 12.14 -11.46
N LYS A 87 -11.84 13.22 -11.09
CA LYS A 87 -12.37 14.58 -11.16
C LYS A 87 -12.08 15.21 -12.53
N LYS A 88 -12.97 14.97 -13.50
CA LYS A 88 -13.15 15.95 -14.59
C LYS A 88 -13.69 17.24 -13.95
N GLN A 89 -12.84 18.25 -13.79
CA GLN A 89 -13.32 19.61 -13.58
C GLN A 89 -14.06 20.03 -14.85
N SER A 90 -15.38 20.01 -14.79
CA SER A 90 -16.22 20.76 -15.71
C SER A 90 -16.05 22.24 -15.36
N PHE A 91 -15.22 22.94 -16.12
CA PHE A 91 -15.30 24.41 -16.15
C PHE A 91 -16.52 24.75 -17.01
N VAL A 92 -17.54 25.34 -16.39
CA VAL A 92 -18.66 26.01 -17.08
C VAL A 92 -18.23 27.45 -17.35
#